data_AF-A0A0G0SFL5-F1
#
_entry.id   AF-A0A0G0SFL5-F1
#
_cell.length_a   1.000
_cell.length_b   1.000
_cell.length_c   1.000
_cell.angle_alpha   90.00
_cell.angle_beta   90.00
_cell.angle_gamma   90.00
#
_symmetry.space_group_name_H-M   'P 1'
#
loop_
_entity.id
_entity.type
_entity.pdbx_description
1 polymer ?
#
loop_
_entity_poly.entity_id
_entity_poly.type
_entity_poly.pdbx_seq_one_letter_code
_entity_poly.pdbx_strand_id
1 'polypeptide(L)'
;MRKFLLLLLVLSIVTLRFAIPQVFSDELDDINKKLSELQTALSASQKATAPLESQLNSLHSQLIAIENRVKAIEYDIAQKKKFIDRGYRELDENKTIFNKTVRDYYIKSYFFSPLLVFISSADAADVTRMIIYQKKDADRDKETITALALKLVDLETRKQKLEEEEKKFAIVKEKLAQEKGEIEKVVKGARDYQSSLSREIAKLSARQKEILGQRLAGLNIPRSAGTSARGCTDDRGVDPGFSPRLAFFTYGAPHRVGMNQYGAKGRADAGQGREDILRAYYANFEVTKWDTNIKIRVQGQGEFPLEDYTLRIYEIPESWPMAALEAQAIAARSFATESCQVFNPNPKTGPWAQAVKNTEGLVMTNGGNPIKAWYASTHGGYVFTSDEVWGGGTPYTKHATDTTSGSAGSFSELQSNAYDRESPWFYCDWGARASYNKTAWLKPSEVADIVNVILLAKADSGAGEHLYQTDKPNPAGTETWNEDRVRQELRNKGITPFNNVSDVTIGADFGGGRTTSVNVSGDGGSQSFSGSEFKDWFNLRAPANLQIVGPLYNAEKQ
;
A
#
# COMPACT_ATOMS: atom_id res chain seq x y z
N MET A 1 -43.96 49.57 -32.20
CA MET A 1 -43.55 48.26 -32.75
C MET A 1 -42.06 47.90 -32.56
N ARG A 2 -41.23 48.68 -31.85
CA ARG A 2 -39.81 48.31 -31.59
C ARG A 2 -39.54 47.73 -30.19
N LYS A 3 -40.43 47.95 -29.21
CA LYS A 3 -40.31 47.41 -27.85
C LYS A 3 -40.97 46.03 -27.67
N PHE A 4 -41.85 45.62 -28.57
CA PHE A 4 -42.50 44.29 -28.54
C PHE A 4 -41.66 43.19 -29.20
N LEU A 5 -40.81 43.55 -30.17
CA LEU A 5 -39.91 42.61 -30.84
C LEU A 5 -38.72 42.18 -29.97
N LEU A 6 -38.26 43.05 -29.07
CA LEU A 6 -37.18 42.76 -28.13
C LEU A 6 -37.62 41.82 -26.99
N LEU A 7 -38.90 41.84 -26.61
CA LEU A 7 -39.42 40.92 -25.59
C LEU A 7 -39.62 39.50 -26.15
N LEU A 8 -39.93 39.36 -27.44
CA LEU A 8 -40.01 38.06 -28.12
C LEU A 8 -38.64 37.44 -28.40
N LEU A 9 -37.60 38.24 -28.63
CA LEU A 9 -36.23 37.74 -28.82
C LEU A 9 -35.57 37.28 -27.51
N VAL A 10 -35.93 37.89 -26.38
CA VAL A 10 -35.46 37.46 -25.04
C VAL A 10 -36.24 36.24 -24.56
N LEU A 11 -37.51 36.07 -24.96
CA LEU A 11 -38.30 34.88 -24.62
C LEU A 11 -37.94 33.64 -25.47
N SER A 12 -37.39 33.81 -26.69
CA SER A 12 -36.91 32.68 -27.52
C SER A 12 -35.53 32.15 -27.12
N ILE A 13 -34.74 32.93 -26.37
CA ILE A 13 -33.43 32.49 -25.85
C ILE A 13 -33.57 31.70 -24.53
N VAL A 14 -34.74 31.74 -23.88
CA VAL A 14 -35.01 31.02 -22.62
C VAL A 14 -35.61 29.61 -22.84
N THR A 15 -35.96 29.24 -24.08
CA THR A 15 -36.53 27.91 -24.39
C THR A 15 -35.63 26.97 -25.20
N LEU A 16 -34.38 27.34 -25.52
CA LEU A 16 -33.39 26.33 -25.89
C LEU A 16 -32.88 25.64 -24.62
N ARG A 17 -33.66 24.65 -24.16
CA ARG A 17 -33.08 23.56 -23.39
C ARG A 17 -32.10 22.85 -24.32
N PHE A 18 -30.81 23.20 -24.20
CA PHE A 18 -29.77 22.23 -24.49
C PHE A 18 -30.06 21.04 -23.58
N ALA A 19 -30.63 19.98 -24.15
CA ALA A 19 -30.45 18.65 -23.62
C ALA A 19 -28.95 18.40 -23.73
N ILE A 20 -28.21 18.79 -22.69
CA ILE A 20 -26.90 18.22 -22.42
C ILE A 20 -27.22 16.73 -22.29
N PRO A 21 -26.75 15.84 -23.18
CA PRO A 21 -26.81 14.44 -22.88
C PRO A 21 -26.08 14.30 -21.55
N GLN A 22 -26.80 13.93 -20.49
CA GLN A 22 -26.14 13.45 -19.30
C GLN A 22 -25.41 12.18 -19.75
N VAL A 23 -24.13 12.34 -20.07
CA VAL A 23 -23.20 11.23 -20.15
C VAL A 23 -23.15 10.71 -18.72
N PHE A 24 -23.96 9.70 -18.43
CA PHE A 24 -23.83 8.91 -17.23
C PHE A 24 -22.63 8.00 -17.43
N SER A 25 -21.43 8.55 -17.27
CA SER A 25 -20.25 7.72 -17.03
C SER A 25 -20.54 6.92 -15.77
N ASP A 26 -20.47 5.58 -15.86
CA ASP A 26 -20.56 4.70 -14.70
C ASP A 26 -19.44 5.12 -13.75
N GLU A 27 -19.79 5.47 -12.51
CA GLU A 27 -18.84 5.89 -11.48
C GLU A 27 -17.70 4.86 -11.34
N LEU A 28 -17.98 3.59 -11.61
CA LEU A 28 -17.00 2.51 -11.62
C LEU A 28 -15.98 2.62 -12.77
N ASP A 29 -16.40 3.00 -13.98
CA ASP A 29 -15.50 3.13 -15.15
C ASP A 29 -14.60 4.35 -15.02
N ASP A 30 -15.12 5.48 -14.52
CA ASP A 30 -14.31 6.65 -14.16
C ASP A 30 -13.29 6.33 -13.05
N ILE A 31 -13.68 5.50 -12.08
CA ILE A 31 -12.78 5.04 -11.02
C ILE A 31 -11.72 4.07 -11.56
N ASN A 32 -12.10 3.13 -12.42
CA ASN A 32 -11.18 2.17 -13.05
C ASN A 32 -10.12 2.89 -13.90
N LYS A 33 -10.57 3.86 -14.70
CA LYS A 33 -9.69 4.70 -15.52
C LYS A 33 -8.72 5.50 -14.66
N LYS A 34 -9.23 6.20 -13.63
CA LYS A 34 -8.36 6.93 -12.69
C LYS A 34 -7.43 6.03 -11.91
N LEU A 35 -7.84 4.83 -11.51
CA LEU A 35 -6.97 3.88 -10.81
C LEU A 35 -5.81 3.43 -11.72
N SER A 36 -6.11 3.08 -12.96
CA SER A 36 -5.10 2.71 -13.96
C SER A 36 -4.12 3.86 -14.23
N GLU A 37 -4.63 5.09 -14.42
CA GLU A 37 -3.83 6.30 -14.60
C GLU A 37 -2.93 6.58 -13.37
N LEU A 38 -3.49 6.51 -12.15
CA LEU A 38 -2.75 6.75 -10.92
C LEU A 38 -1.72 5.65 -10.62
N GLN A 39 -2.02 4.38 -10.90
CA GLN A 39 -1.07 3.27 -10.74
C GLN A 39 0.07 3.35 -11.75
N THR A 40 -0.24 3.79 -12.97
CA THR A 40 0.77 4.07 -14.01
C THR A 40 1.65 5.24 -13.60
N ALA A 41 1.06 6.33 -13.10
CA ALA A 41 1.78 7.49 -12.61
C ALA A 41 2.64 7.17 -11.37
N LEU A 42 2.14 6.34 -10.44
CA LEU A 42 2.89 5.89 -9.27
C LEU A 42 4.07 5.01 -9.69
N SER A 43 3.86 4.04 -10.58
CA SER A 43 4.93 3.18 -11.10
C SER A 43 5.98 3.97 -11.89
N ALA A 44 5.56 4.94 -12.70
CA ALA A 44 6.46 5.81 -13.45
C ALA A 44 7.26 6.71 -12.51
N SER A 45 6.62 7.28 -11.47
CA SER A 45 7.29 8.07 -10.44
C SER A 45 8.31 7.22 -9.67
N GLN A 46 7.94 6.01 -9.23
CA GLN A 46 8.83 5.08 -8.54
C GLN A 46 10.02 4.64 -9.41
N LYS A 47 9.79 4.34 -10.69
CA LYS A 47 10.87 4.04 -11.66
C LYS A 47 11.78 5.23 -11.93
N ALA A 48 11.23 6.45 -11.99
CA ALA A 48 12.02 7.66 -12.15
C ALA A 48 12.84 7.98 -10.89
N THR A 49 12.31 7.69 -9.70
CA THR A 49 13.00 7.95 -8.42
C THR A 49 13.96 6.83 -8.01
N ALA A 50 13.78 5.58 -8.44
CA ALA A 50 14.64 4.46 -8.01
C ALA A 50 16.14 4.64 -8.36
N PRO A 51 16.53 5.11 -9.56
CA PRO A 51 17.91 5.47 -9.86
C PRO A 51 18.40 6.65 -9.02
N LEU A 52 17.52 7.64 -8.80
CA LEU A 52 17.82 8.82 -7.98
C LEU A 52 18.02 8.45 -6.51
N GLU A 53 17.25 7.53 -5.92
CA GLU A 53 17.38 7.07 -4.53
C GLU A 53 18.64 6.21 -4.32
N SER A 54 18.97 5.35 -5.28
CA SER A 54 20.22 4.58 -5.27
C SER A 54 21.44 5.51 -5.38
N GLN A 55 21.39 6.49 -6.28
CA GLN A 55 22.40 7.53 -6.39
C GLN A 55 22.44 8.43 -5.14
N LEU A 56 21.30 8.71 -4.52
CA LEU A 56 21.17 9.54 -3.31
C LEU A 56 21.88 8.92 -2.11
N ASN A 57 21.78 7.61 -1.88
CA ASN A 57 22.48 6.96 -0.76
C ASN A 57 24.01 7.00 -0.95
N SER A 58 24.48 6.90 -2.20
CA SER A 58 25.89 7.12 -2.54
C SER A 58 26.29 8.58 -2.35
N LEU A 59 25.46 9.52 -2.81
CA LEU A 59 25.66 10.96 -2.66
C LEU A 59 25.64 11.41 -1.20
N HIS A 60 24.78 10.82 -0.37
CA HIS A 60 24.67 11.07 1.07
C HIS A 60 25.92 10.59 1.80
N SER A 61 26.41 9.39 1.44
CA SER A 61 27.68 8.86 1.95
C SER A 61 28.86 9.74 1.52
N GLN A 62 28.86 10.22 0.28
CA GLN A 62 29.87 11.17 -0.22
C GLN A 62 29.77 12.53 0.47
N LEU A 63 28.56 13.04 0.73
CA LEU A 63 28.30 14.28 1.47
C LEU A 63 28.80 14.20 2.91
N ILE A 64 28.55 13.09 3.62
CA ILE A 64 29.09 12.85 4.96
C ILE A 64 30.63 12.80 4.92
N ALA A 65 31.22 12.14 3.91
CA ALA A 65 32.67 12.11 3.74
C ALA A 65 33.25 13.51 3.45
N ILE A 66 32.55 14.33 2.65
CA ILE A 66 32.93 15.72 2.37
C ILE A 66 32.77 16.59 3.63
N GLU A 67 31.70 16.45 4.41
CA GLU A 67 31.51 17.16 5.70
C GLU A 67 32.63 16.84 6.68
N ASN A 68 33.07 15.58 6.75
CA ASN A 68 34.21 15.19 7.59
C ASN A 68 35.53 15.80 7.08
N ARG A 69 35.71 15.90 5.76
CA ARG A 69 36.87 16.60 5.17
C ARG A 69 36.82 18.11 5.43
N VAL A 70 35.63 18.73 5.34
CA VAL A 70 35.40 20.14 5.68
C VAL A 70 35.79 20.41 7.13
N LYS A 71 35.33 19.57 8.07
CA LYS A 71 35.72 19.68 9.49
C LYS A 71 37.24 19.52 9.70
N ALA A 72 37.87 18.62 8.97
CA ALA A 72 39.32 18.44 9.04
C ALA A 72 40.09 19.66 8.50
N ILE A 73 39.60 20.28 7.42
CA ILE A 73 40.18 21.51 6.85
C ILE A 73 39.95 22.71 7.78
N GLU A 74 38.77 22.83 8.39
CA GLU A 74 38.49 23.87 9.42
C GLU A 74 39.46 23.74 10.60
N TYR A 75 39.72 22.51 11.03
CA TYR A 75 40.70 22.23 12.07
C TYR A 75 42.11 22.63 11.63
N ASP A 76 42.55 22.28 10.42
CA ASP A 76 43.86 22.63 9.86
C ASP A 76 44.06 24.15 9.73
N ILE A 77 43.07 24.87 9.19
CA ILE A 77 43.06 26.33 9.10
C ILE A 77 43.20 26.95 10.50
N ALA A 78 42.48 26.44 11.50
CA ALA A 78 42.58 26.91 12.88
C ALA A 78 43.97 26.66 13.48
N GLN A 79 44.63 25.55 13.17
CA GLN A 79 46.01 25.29 13.61
C GLN A 79 47.01 26.20 12.91
N LYS A 80 46.90 26.38 11.59
CA LYS A 80 47.75 27.31 10.81
C LYS A 80 47.63 28.73 11.34
N LYS A 81 46.43 29.19 11.65
CA LYS A 81 46.18 30.51 12.27
C LYS A 81 46.88 30.65 13.61
N LYS A 82 46.71 29.67 14.51
CA LYS A 82 47.41 29.63 15.81
C LYS A 82 48.93 29.64 15.67
N PHE A 83 49.46 28.94 14.68
CA PHE A 83 50.90 28.90 14.39
C PHE A 83 51.41 30.28 13.93
N ILE A 84 50.69 30.93 13.01
CA ILE A 84 51.02 32.28 12.53
C ILE A 84 50.92 33.30 13.67
N ASP A 85 49.86 33.26 14.48
CA ASP A 85 49.67 34.15 15.64
C ASP A 85 50.76 33.97 16.70
N ARG A 86 51.28 32.75 16.86
CA ARG A 86 52.43 32.48 17.74
C ARG A 86 53.71 33.05 17.13
N GLY A 87 53.93 32.84 15.83
CA GLY A 87 55.08 33.39 15.11
C GLY A 87 55.15 34.92 15.18
N TYR A 88 54.02 35.62 15.05
CA TYR A 88 53.94 37.07 15.22
C TYR A 88 54.20 37.53 16.65
N ARG A 89 53.71 36.80 17.67
CA ARG A 89 54.03 37.09 19.08
C ARG A 89 55.52 36.94 19.38
N GLU A 90 56.13 35.84 18.93
CA GLU A 90 57.58 35.64 19.05
C GLU A 90 58.37 36.73 18.32
N LEU A 91 57.89 37.20 17.16
CA LEU A 91 58.54 38.28 16.42
C LEU A 91 58.43 39.62 17.15
N ASP A 92 57.30 39.89 17.81
CA ASP A 92 57.10 41.10 18.62
C ASP A 92 57.99 41.10 19.88
N GLU A 93 58.13 39.96 20.56
CA GLU A 93 59.10 39.78 21.65
C GLU A 93 60.54 40.01 21.19
N ASN A 94 60.88 39.54 19.98
CA ASN A 94 62.20 39.71 19.37
C ASN A 94 62.42 41.10 18.77
N LYS A 95 61.40 41.97 18.67
CA LYS A 95 61.50 43.32 18.09
C LYS A 95 62.42 44.22 18.88
N THR A 96 62.41 44.10 20.22
CA THR A 96 63.30 44.84 21.11
C THR A 96 64.75 44.41 20.90
N ILE A 97 65.00 43.10 20.74
CA ILE A 97 66.31 42.54 20.43
C ILE A 97 66.77 42.99 19.05
N PHE A 98 65.91 42.87 18.04
CA PHE A 98 66.17 43.31 16.67
C PHE A 98 66.57 44.79 16.59
N ASN A 99 65.79 45.69 17.19
CA ASN A 99 66.07 47.13 17.19
C ASN A 99 67.42 47.44 17.86
N LYS A 100 67.75 46.71 18.93
CA LYS A 100 69.05 46.82 19.61
C LYS A 100 70.18 46.26 18.74
N THR A 101 70.01 45.09 18.15
CA THR A 101 71.00 44.45 17.25
C THR A 101 71.26 45.27 16.00
N VAL A 102 70.24 45.87 15.37
CA VAL A 102 70.38 46.77 14.23
C VAL A 102 71.16 48.04 14.63
N ARG A 103 70.81 48.64 15.77
CA ARG A 103 71.53 49.81 16.30
C ARG A 103 72.99 49.47 16.63
N ASP A 104 73.23 48.36 17.31
CA ASP A 104 74.57 47.90 17.70
C ASP A 104 75.42 47.56 16.46
N TYR A 105 74.85 46.86 15.48
CA TYR A 105 75.49 46.59 14.19
C TYR A 105 75.82 47.89 13.43
N TYR A 106 74.89 48.85 13.40
CA TYR A 106 75.12 50.15 12.74
C TYR A 106 76.25 50.94 13.42
N ILE A 107 76.25 51.02 14.76
CA ILE A 107 77.31 51.70 15.51
C ILE A 107 78.65 50.99 15.28
N LYS A 108 78.70 49.66 15.40
CA LYS A 108 79.93 48.88 15.19
C LYS A 108 80.44 49.01 13.76
N SER A 109 79.57 48.93 12.75
CA SER A 109 79.98 49.04 11.33
C SER A 109 80.41 50.45 10.92
N TYR A 110 79.85 51.50 11.53
CA TYR A 110 80.17 52.89 11.21
C TYR A 110 81.38 53.43 11.98
N PHE A 111 81.54 53.07 13.26
CA PHE A 111 82.62 53.57 14.13
C PHE A 111 83.84 52.63 14.24
N PHE A 112 83.80 51.43 13.64
CA PHE A 112 84.95 50.53 13.59
C PHE A 112 86.02 51.07 12.64
N SER A 113 87.13 51.54 13.22
CA SER A 113 88.35 51.86 12.48
C SER A 113 89.44 50.86 12.87
N PRO A 114 89.86 49.97 11.94
CA PRO A 114 90.99 49.06 12.16
C PRO A 114 92.27 49.82 12.57
N LEU A 115 92.41 51.06 12.10
CA LEU A 115 93.53 51.94 12.43
C LEU A 115 93.51 52.40 13.90
N LEU A 116 92.33 52.69 14.46
CA LEU A 116 92.19 53.04 15.88
C LEU A 116 92.48 51.83 16.79
N VAL A 117 92.01 50.64 16.39
CA VAL A 117 92.30 49.39 17.12
C VAL A 117 93.82 49.12 17.10
N PHE A 118 94.47 49.28 15.94
CA PHE A 118 95.92 49.13 15.76
C PHE A 118 96.77 50.06 16.65
N ILE A 119 96.34 51.31 16.84
CA ILE A 119 97.07 52.31 17.66
C ILE A 119 96.91 52.03 19.17
N SER A 120 95.81 51.40 19.59
CA SER A 120 95.47 51.19 21.01
C SER A 120 95.96 49.88 21.63
N SER A 121 96.46 48.94 20.83
CA SER A 121 96.79 47.56 21.21
C SER A 121 98.28 47.34 21.49
N ALA A 122 98.60 46.45 22.44
CA ALA A 122 99.97 46.25 22.92
C ALA A 122 100.88 45.42 21.98
N ASP A 123 100.32 44.54 21.14
CA ASP A 123 101.05 43.76 20.14
C ASP A 123 100.19 43.34 18.92
N ALA A 124 100.83 42.83 17.87
CA ALA A 124 100.19 42.48 16.60
C ALA A 124 99.23 41.27 16.68
N ALA A 125 99.44 40.36 17.63
CA ALA A 125 98.54 39.23 17.86
C ALA A 125 97.23 39.70 18.50
N ASP A 126 97.32 40.66 19.41
CA ASP A 126 96.17 41.29 20.08
C ASP A 126 95.32 42.13 19.09
N VAL A 127 95.96 42.90 18.20
CA VAL A 127 95.28 43.60 17.08
C VAL A 127 94.45 42.62 16.25
N THR A 128 95.09 41.54 15.80
CA THR A 128 94.49 40.55 14.89
C THR A 128 93.31 39.88 15.57
N ARG A 129 93.47 39.53 16.85
CA ARG A 129 92.42 38.92 17.67
C ARG A 129 91.23 39.86 17.85
N MET A 130 91.46 41.14 18.14
CA MET A 130 90.40 42.15 18.32
C MET A 130 89.63 42.44 17.02
N ILE A 131 90.33 42.55 15.89
CA ILE A 131 89.70 42.71 14.56
C ILE A 131 88.84 41.48 14.22
N ILE A 132 89.34 40.27 14.48
CA ILE A 132 88.60 39.02 14.24
C ILE A 132 87.36 38.95 15.15
N TYR A 133 87.46 39.31 16.43
CA TYR A 133 86.31 39.32 17.33
C TYR A 133 85.24 40.31 16.89
N GLN A 134 85.62 41.54 16.56
CA GLN A 134 84.65 42.57 16.14
C GLN A 134 83.99 42.23 14.80
N LYS A 135 84.74 41.65 13.87
CA LYS A 135 84.19 41.12 12.62
C LYS A 135 83.21 39.98 12.87
N LYS A 136 83.57 39.04 13.74
CA LYS A 136 82.71 37.90 14.13
C LYS A 136 81.43 38.35 14.82
N ASP A 137 81.50 39.38 15.65
CA ASP A 137 80.32 39.96 16.32
C ASP A 137 79.40 40.68 15.32
N ALA A 138 79.96 41.44 14.38
CA ALA A 138 79.18 42.10 13.32
C ALA A 138 78.54 41.08 12.36
N ASP A 139 79.25 40.00 12.01
CA ASP A 139 78.72 38.90 11.20
C ASP A 139 77.57 38.18 11.93
N ARG A 140 77.70 37.94 13.24
CA ARG A 140 76.63 37.38 14.08
C ARG A 140 75.39 38.27 14.16
N ASP A 141 75.58 39.59 14.30
CA ASP A 141 74.47 40.55 14.31
C ASP A 141 73.76 40.57 12.95
N LYS A 142 74.51 40.52 11.84
CA LYS A 142 73.98 40.41 10.47
C LYS A 142 73.20 39.12 10.24
N GLU A 143 73.71 37.98 10.71
CA GLU A 143 73.01 36.69 10.65
C GLU A 143 71.67 36.75 11.41
N THR A 144 71.66 37.35 12.59
CA THR A 144 70.46 37.50 13.43
C THR A 144 69.41 38.39 12.74
N ILE A 145 69.82 39.53 12.17
CA ILE A 145 68.96 40.45 11.41
C ILE A 145 68.36 39.74 10.20
N THR A 146 69.19 38.99 9.45
CA THR A 146 68.76 38.26 8.25
C THR A 146 67.78 37.14 8.60
N ALA A 147 68.04 36.38 9.66
CA ALA A 147 67.14 35.33 10.13
C ALA A 147 65.76 35.86 10.54
N LEU A 148 65.71 36.99 11.25
CA LEU A 148 64.46 37.64 11.65
C LEU A 148 63.69 38.22 10.46
N ALA A 149 64.39 38.83 9.48
CA ALA A 149 63.79 39.34 8.26
C ALA A 149 63.20 38.21 7.39
N LEU A 150 63.93 37.09 7.25
CA LEU A 150 63.42 35.89 6.56
C LEU A 150 62.22 35.28 7.27
N LYS A 151 62.21 35.24 8.61
CA LYS A 151 61.06 34.78 9.40
C LYS A 151 59.82 35.66 9.20
N LEU A 152 60.00 36.98 9.11
CA LEU A 152 58.90 37.93 8.82
C LEU A 152 58.31 37.71 7.43
N VAL A 153 59.15 37.59 6.40
CA VAL A 153 58.71 37.35 5.01
C VAL A 153 58.00 36.00 4.88
N ASP A 154 58.50 34.95 5.55
CA ASP A 154 57.86 33.64 5.59
C ASP A 154 56.48 33.70 6.27
N LEU A 155 56.37 34.38 7.41
CA LEU A 155 55.09 34.57 8.13
C LEU A 155 54.07 35.36 7.29
N GLU A 156 54.49 36.43 6.61
CA GLU A 156 53.61 37.22 5.74
C GLU A 156 53.13 36.40 4.54
N THR A 157 54.03 35.64 3.92
CA THR A 157 53.69 34.73 2.81
C THR A 157 52.70 33.66 3.25
N ARG A 158 52.88 33.09 4.45
CA ARG A 158 51.96 32.08 5.03
C ARG A 158 50.60 32.68 5.37
N LYS A 159 50.57 33.92 5.88
CA LYS A 159 49.32 34.64 6.17
C LYS A 159 48.51 34.89 4.90
N GLN A 160 49.13 35.38 3.85
CA GLN A 160 48.46 35.60 2.56
C GLN A 160 47.89 34.30 1.98
N LYS A 161 48.67 33.20 2.01
CA LYS A 161 48.20 31.88 1.59
C LYS A 161 47.01 31.39 2.43
N LEU A 162 47.05 31.58 3.75
CA LEU A 162 45.94 31.20 4.64
C LEU A 162 44.67 32.00 4.34
N GLU A 163 44.79 33.31 4.10
CA GLU A 163 43.65 34.17 3.73
C GLU A 163 43.03 33.76 2.39
N GLU A 164 43.83 33.32 1.41
CA GLU A 164 43.32 32.76 0.15
C GLU A 164 42.65 31.40 0.34
N GLU A 165 43.22 30.52 1.17
CA GLU A 165 42.65 29.21 1.51
C GLU A 165 41.29 29.38 2.22
N GLU A 166 41.18 30.31 3.18
CA GLU A 166 39.93 30.62 3.89
C GLU A 166 38.82 31.11 2.94
N LYS A 167 39.15 32.01 2.00
CA LYS A 167 38.19 32.53 1.01
C LYS A 167 37.68 31.43 0.07
N LYS A 168 38.58 30.62 -0.49
CA LYS A 168 38.20 29.53 -1.40
C LYS A 168 37.36 28.48 -0.67
N PHE A 169 37.72 28.17 0.58
CA PHE A 169 37.01 27.20 1.39
C PHE A 169 35.59 27.65 1.76
N ALA A 170 35.40 28.92 2.11
CA ALA A 170 34.08 29.48 2.40
C ALA A 170 33.12 29.34 1.21
N ILE A 171 33.58 29.63 -0.01
CA ILE A 171 32.79 29.50 -1.25
C ILE A 171 32.39 28.04 -1.49
N VAL A 172 33.31 27.10 -1.31
CA VAL A 172 33.03 25.66 -1.48
C VAL A 172 32.03 25.17 -0.44
N LYS A 173 32.12 25.64 0.80
CA LYS A 173 31.19 25.29 1.89
C LYS A 173 29.77 25.78 1.61
N GLU A 174 29.63 27.00 1.11
CA GLU A 174 28.33 27.58 0.75
C GLU A 174 27.69 26.83 -0.42
N LYS A 175 28.47 26.54 -1.47
CA LYS A 175 27.99 25.78 -2.63
C LYS A 175 27.54 24.36 -2.26
N LEU A 176 28.30 23.67 -1.39
CA LEU A 176 27.93 22.35 -0.90
C LEU A 176 26.62 22.35 -0.10
N ALA A 177 26.41 23.37 0.73
CA ALA A 177 25.18 23.53 1.50
C ALA A 177 23.97 23.79 0.58
N GLN A 178 24.15 24.59 -0.47
CA GLN A 178 23.11 24.85 -1.47
C GLN A 178 22.71 23.58 -2.23
N GLU A 179 23.69 22.85 -2.79
CA GLU A 179 23.43 21.61 -3.56
C GLU A 179 22.75 20.54 -2.69
N LYS A 180 23.14 20.42 -1.41
CA LYS A 180 22.46 19.54 -0.44
C LYS A 180 21.00 19.92 -0.23
N GLY A 181 20.72 21.20 0.00
CA GLY A 181 19.36 21.70 0.22
C GLY A 181 18.45 21.49 -0.98
N GLU A 182 18.97 21.64 -2.21
CA GLU A 182 18.22 21.40 -3.44
C GLU A 182 17.89 19.91 -3.63
N ILE A 183 18.86 19.02 -3.40
CA ILE A 183 18.67 17.56 -3.52
C ILE A 183 17.65 17.05 -2.49
N GLU A 184 17.74 17.48 -1.22
CA GLU A 184 16.78 17.11 -0.17
C GLU A 184 15.36 17.58 -0.50
N LYS A 185 15.22 18.79 -1.08
CA LYS A 185 13.93 19.35 -1.49
C LYS A 185 13.30 18.54 -2.62
N VAL A 186 14.08 18.13 -3.63
CA VAL A 186 13.59 17.31 -4.77
C VAL A 186 13.14 15.93 -4.29
N VAL A 187 13.92 15.27 -3.43
CA VAL A 187 13.59 13.94 -2.89
C VAL A 187 12.34 13.99 -2.01
N LYS A 188 12.25 14.99 -1.13
CA LYS A 188 11.06 15.18 -0.30
C LYS A 188 9.81 15.41 -1.16
N GLY A 189 9.90 16.27 -2.17
CA GLY A 189 8.79 16.53 -3.10
C GLY A 189 8.33 15.27 -3.84
N ALA A 190 9.27 14.43 -4.27
CA ALA A 190 8.95 13.16 -4.93
C ALA A 190 8.24 12.17 -3.98
N ARG A 191 8.69 12.06 -2.72
CA ARG A 191 8.04 11.22 -1.70
C ARG A 191 6.66 11.72 -1.32
N ASP A 192 6.49 13.02 -1.16
CA ASP A 192 5.20 13.65 -0.86
C ASP A 192 4.20 13.39 -2.01
N TYR A 193 4.66 13.48 -3.26
CA TYR A 193 3.88 13.15 -4.45
C TYR A 193 3.48 11.66 -4.51
N GLN A 194 4.43 10.74 -4.31
CA GLN A 194 4.13 9.29 -4.24
C GLN A 194 3.13 8.96 -3.12
N SER A 195 3.28 9.59 -1.96
CA SER A 195 2.36 9.45 -0.84
C SER A 195 0.95 9.95 -1.17
N SER A 196 0.84 11.04 -1.94
CA SER A 196 -0.44 11.56 -2.42
C SER A 196 -1.14 10.62 -3.40
N LEU A 197 -0.41 10.08 -4.39
CA LEU A 197 -0.92 9.11 -5.35
C LEU A 197 -1.41 7.84 -4.64
N SER A 198 -0.64 7.31 -3.69
CA SER A 198 -1.05 6.13 -2.91
C SER A 198 -2.32 6.37 -2.09
N ARG A 199 -2.50 7.57 -1.52
CA ARG A 199 -3.75 7.93 -0.81
C ARG A 199 -4.94 8.00 -1.76
N GLU A 200 -4.78 8.57 -2.95
CA GLU A 200 -5.85 8.65 -3.95
C GLU A 200 -6.21 7.28 -4.52
N ILE A 201 -5.21 6.43 -4.80
CA ILE A 201 -5.43 5.02 -5.18
C ILE A 201 -6.21 4.30 -4.09
N ALA A 202 -5.79 4.40 -2.83
CA ALA A 202 -6.49 3.76 -1.72
C ALA A 202 -7.96 4.24 -1.60
N LYS A 203 -8.19 5.54 -1.78
CA LYS A 203 -9.54 6.14 -1.75
C LYS A 203 -10.40 5.66 -2.92
N LEU A 204 -9.88 5.67 -4.14
CA LEU A 204 -10.62 5.25 -5.32
C LEU A 204 -10.85 3.74 -5.35
N SER A 205 -9.88 2.93 -4.91
CA SER A 205 -10.06 1.49 -4.72
C SER A 205 -11.07 1.18 -3.61
N ALA A 206 -11.13 1.98 -2.54
CA ALA A 206 -12.17 1.85 -1.52
C ALA A 206 -13.55 2.19 -2.10
N ARG A 207 -13.66 3.23 -2.93
CA ARG A 207 -14.91 3.60 -3.61
C ARG A 207 -15.34 2.57 -4.66
N GLN A 208 -14.39 1.99 -5.40
CA GLN A 208 -14.60 0.87 -6.31
C GLN A 208 -15.18 -0.33 -5.55
N LYS A 209 -14.55 -0.69 -4.43
CA LYS A 209 -15.03 -1.76 -3.53
C LYS A 209 -16.39 -1.43 -2.91
N GLU A 210 -16.68 -0.16 -2.64
CA GLU A 210 -17.98 0.28 -2.13
C GLU A 210 -19.08 0.14 -3.19
N ILE A 211 -18.83 0.53 -4.44
CA ILE A 211 -19.77 0.37 -5.56
C ILE A 211 -19.99 -1.11 -5.87
N LEU A 212 -18.91 -1.90 -5.91
CA LEU A 212 -19.00 -3.36 -6.00
C LEU A 212 -19.73 -3.95 -4.79
N GLY A 213 -19.49 -3.43 -3.59
CA GLY A 213 -20.16 -3.80 -2.34
C GLY A 213 -21.66 -3.49 -2.33
N GLN A 214 -22.06 -2.37 -2.92
CA GLN A 214 -23.46 -1.97 -3.13
C GLN A 214 -24.12 -2.84 -4.21
N ARG A 215 -23.39 -3.23 -5.26
CA ARG A 215 -23.83 -4.23 -6.25
C ARG A 215 -23.95 -5.64 -5.65
N LEU A 216 -23.05 -6.01 -4.74
CA LEU A 216 -23.07 -7.25 -3.95
C LEU A 216 -24.20 -7.26 -2.89
N ALA A 217 -24.57 -6.09 -2.35
CA ALA A 217 -25.68 -5.93 -1.41
C ALA A 217 -27.05 -6.16 -2.06
N GLY A 218 -27.16 -6.03 -3.39
CA GLY A 218 -28.34 -6.39 -4.18
C GLY A 218 -28.53 -7.89 -4.43
N LEU A 219 -27.59 -8.74 -4.00
CA LEU A 219 -27.56 -10.15 -4.43
C LEU A 219 -28.52 -11.07 -3.68
N ASN A 220 -29.26 -10.58 -2.68
CA ASN A 220 -30.24 -11.36 -1.91
C ASN A 220 -29.69 -12.74 -1.48
N ILE A 221 -28.37 -12.82 -1.23
CA ILE A 221 -27.68 -14.07 -0.87
C ILE A 221 -28.11 -14.41 0.54
N PRO A 222 -28.64 -15.62 0.77
CA PRO A 222 -29.12 -15.96 2.09
C PRO A 222 -27.97 -15.90 3.10
N ARG A 223 -28.19 -15.20 4.21
CA ARG A 223 -27.20 -15.03 5.28
C ARG A 223 -27.13 -16.24 6.23
N SER A 224 -28.13 -17.11 6.12
CA SER A 224 -28.30 -18.31 6.93
C SER A 224 -28.05 -19.58 6.12
N ALA A 225 -27.52 -20.60 6.77
CA ALA A 225 -27.41 -21.96 6.23
C ALA A 225 -28.77 -22.60 5.86
N GLY A 226 -29.88 -22.11 6.42
CA GLY A 226 -31.19 -22.76 6.36
C GLY A 226 -32.14 -22.41 5.20
N THR A 227 -31.80 -21.48 4.30
CA THR A 227 -32.73 -21.05 3.24
C THR A 227 -32.01 -20.75 1.93
N SER A 228 -32.18 -21.53 0.87
CA SER A 228 -31.69 -21.15 -0.48
C SER A 228 -32.71 -21.40 -1.58
N ALA A 229 -33.25 -20.31 -2.11
CA ALA A 229 -33.90 -20.28 -3.41
C ALA A 229 -32.81 -20.06 -4.49
N ARG A 230 -32.32 -21.18 -5.06
CA ARG A 230 -31.36 -21.31 -6.18
C ARG A 230 -30.39 -20.14 -6.41
N GLY A 231 -29.37 -20.07 -5.55
CA GLY A 231 -28.12 -19.33 -5.74
C GLY A 231 -26.96 -20.29 -6.05
N CYS A 232 -25.88 -20.21 -5.29
CA CYS A 232 -24.75 -21.15 -5.27
C CYS A 232 -25.18 -22.62 -5.38
N THR A 233 -24.69 -23.32 -6.42
CA THR A 233 -24.96 -24.74 -6.69
C THR A 233 -23.67 -25.47 -7.08
N ASP A 234 -23.56 -26.78 -6.84
CA ASP A 234 -22.44 -27.56 -7.39
C ASP A 234 -22.92 -28.32 -8.65
N ASP A 235 -22.80 -27.68 -9.81
CA ASP A 235 -23.24 -28.25 -11.09
C ASP A 235 -22.20 -29.17 -11.75
N ARG A 236 -21.13 -29.55 -11.03
CA ARG A 236 -20.08 -30.43 -11.59
C ARG A 236 -20.59 -31.78 -12.07
N GLY A 237 -21.68 -32.27 -11.48
CA GLY A 237 -22.35 -33.51 -11.85
C GLY A 237 -23.47 -33.37 -12.90
N VAL A 238 -23.77 -32.15 -13.37
CA VAL A 238 -24.90 -31.89 -14.28
C VAL A 238 -24.38 -31.65 -15.69
N ASP A 239 -24.86 -32.43 -16.66
CA ASP A 239 -24.51 -32.26 -18.08
C ASP A 239 -25.27 -31.08 -18.70
N PRO A 240 -24.61 -30.03 -19.22
CA PRO A 240 -25.27 -28.90 -19.89
C PRO A 240 -25.70 -29.20 -21.34
N GLY A 241 -25.36 -30.38 -21.89
CA GLY A 241 -25.65 -30.76 -23.26
C GLY A 241 -24.61 -30.28 -24.29
N PHE A 242 -23.40 -29.91 -23.84
CA PHE A 242 -22.28 -29.56 -24.71
C PHE A 242 -20.92 -29.90 -24.06
N SER A 243 -19.92 -30.12 -24.90
CA SER A 243 -18.52 -30.37 -24.50
C SER A 243 -17.56 -29.78 -25.55
N PRO A 244 -16.37 -29.30 -25.16
CA PRO A 244 -15.91 -29.14 -23.78
C PRO A 244 -16.67 -28.03 -23.05
N ARG A 245 -16.65 -28.05 -21.72
CA ARG A 245 -17.34 -27.07 -20.86
C ARG A 245 -16.41 -26.52 -19.79
N LEU A 246 -16.58 -25.24 -19.51
CA LEU A 246 -15.79 -24.48 -18.54
C LEU A 246 -16.74 -23.79 -17.56
N ALA A 247 -16.39 -23.72 -16.28
CA ALA A 247 -17.15 -22.97 -15.29
C ALA A 247 -16.23 -22.43 -14.21
N PHE A 248 -16.69 -21.41 -13.49
CA PHE A 248 -15.92 -20.78 -12.42
C PHE A 248 -16.65 -20.99 -11.09
N PHE A 249 -15.96 -21.66 -10.18
CA PHE A 249 -16.50 -22.06 -8.88
C PHE A 249 -15.82 -21.25 -7.78
N THR A 250 -16.61 -20.71 -6.86
CA THR A 250 -16.15 -19.89 -5.74
C THR A 250 -16.00 -20.72 -4.47
N TYR A 251 -15.01 -20.37 -3.64
CA TYR A 251 -14.89 -20.89 -2.29
C TYR A 251 -15.58 -20.01 -1.24
N GLY A 252 -16.69 -20.50 -0.67
CA GLY A 252 -17.44 -19.86 0.41
C GLY A 252 -18.32 -18.66 0.02
N ALA A 253 -19.26 -18.29 0.90
CA ALA A 253 -20.08 -17.08 0.86
C ALA A 253 -20.88 -16.93 2.18
N PRO A 254 -21.27 -15.70 2.59
CA PRO A 254 -21.04 -14.40 1.95
C PRO A 254 -19.75 -13.69 2.39
N HIS A 255 -19.73 -12.97 3.52
CA HIS A 255 -18.70 -11.95 3.80
C HIS A 255 -17.44 -12.49 4.46
N ARG A 256 -17.47 -13.68 5.07
CA ARG A 256 -16.28 -14.35 5.64
C ARG A 256 -15.62 -13.63 6.83
N VAL A 257 -16.32 -12.66 7.40
CA VAL A 257 -15.90 -11.90 8.59
C VAL A 257 -16.58 -12.47 9.83
N GLY A 258 -15.77 -12.75 10.86
CA GLY A 258 -16.22 -13.28 12.13
C GLY A 258 -16.51 -14.78 12.09
N MET A 259 -17.56 -15.27 12.73
CA MET A 259 -17.78 -16.71 12.89
C MET A 259 -18.32 -17.38 11.62
N ASN A 260 -17.63 -18.43 11.18
CA ASN A 260 -18.09 -19.35 10.14
C ASN A 260 -19.05 -20.38 10.74
N GLN A 261 -20.31 -20.43 10.30
CA GLN A 261 -21.30 -21.35 10.86
C GLN A 261 -20.98 -22.82 10.56
N TYR A 262 -20.73 -23.16 9.29
CA TYR A 262 -20.30 -24.51 8.92
C TYR A 262 -18.92 -24.84 9.49
N GLY A 263 -18.02 -23.86 9.58
CA GLY A 263 -16.73 -24.05 10.23
C GLY A 263 -16.87 -24.32 11.74
N ALA A 264 -17.79 -23.65 12.42
CA ALA A 264 -18.10 -23.90 13.83
C ALA A 264 -18.67 -25.32 14.02
N LYS A 265 -19.53 -25.78 13.11
CA LYS A 265 -19.98 -27.18 13.08
C LYS A 265 -18.79 -28.13 12.91
N GLY A 266 -17.95 -27.94 11.89
CA GLY A 266 -16.80 -28.82 11.64
C GLY A 266 -15.79 -28.84 12.77
N ARG A 267 -15.56 -27.70 13.43
CA ARG A 267 -14.73 -27.61 14.65
C ARG A 267 -15.35 -28.35 15.83
N ALA A 268 -16.65 -28.21 16.04
CA ALA A 268 -17.37 -28.94 17.08
C ALA A 268 -17.39 -30.46 16.82
N ASP A 269 -17.56 -30.88 15.57
CA ASP A 269 -17.45 -32.28 15.14
C ASP A 269 -16.03 -32.83 15.40
N ALA A 270 -15.01 -31.98 15.31
CA ALA A 270 -13.62 -32.28 15.68
C ALA A 270 -13.36 -32.20 17.21
N GLY A 271 -14.39 -32.02 18.03
CA GLY A 271 -14.31 -32.04 19.49
C GLY A 271 -13.97 -30.71 20.16
N GLN A 272 -13.93 -29.59 19.42
CA GLN A 272 -13.64 -28.27 19.99
C GLN A 272 -14.86 -27.72 20.77
N GLY A 273 -14.59 -27.10 21.92
CA GLY A 273 -15.61 -26.47 22.76
C GLY A 273 -16.05 -25.10 22.23
N ARG A 274 -17.11 -24.53 22.82
CA ARG A 274 -17.65 -23.21 22.41
C ARG A 274 -16.59 -22.10 22.42
N GLU A 275 -15.71 -22.10 23.42
CA GLU A 275 -14.68 -21.06 23.56
C GLU A 275 -13.59 -21.19 22.51
N ASP A 276 -13.15 -22.42 22.21
CA ASP A 276 -12.18 -22.70 21.14
C ASP A 276 -12.72 -22.24 19.79
N ILE A 277 -14.00 -22.53 19.52
CA ILE A 277 -14.70 -22.08 18.32
C ILE A 277 -14.70 -20.55 18.25
N LEU A 278 -15.11 -19.84 19.30
CA LEU A 278 -15.11 -18.38 19.29
C LEU A 278 -13.70 -17.80 19.09
N ARG A 279 -12.68 -18.37 19.77
CA ARG A 279 -11.28 -17.95 19.61
C ARG A 279 -10.70 -18.28 18.25
N ALA A 280 -11.26 -19.25 17.52
CA ALA A 280 -10.88 -19.53 16.15
C ALA A 280 -11.26 -18.38 15.19
N TYR A 281 -12.37 -17.67 15.46
CA TYR A 281 -12.93 -16.67 14.54
C TYR A 281 -12.75 -15.21 14.98
N TYR A 282 -12.63 -14.97 16.28
CA TYR A 282 -12.48 -13.62 16.84
C TYR A 282 -11.13 -13.46 17.54
N ALA A 283 -10.70 -12.20 17.69
CA ALA A 283 -9.51 -11.82 18.45
C ALA A 283 -9.89 -10.83 19.57
N ASN A 284 -8.98 -10.61 20.52
CA ASN A 284 -9.05 -9.52 21.49
C ASN A 284 -10.43 -9.34 22.16
N PHE A 285 -11.11 -10.43 22.49
CA PHE A 285 -12.41 -10.39 23.16
C PHE A 285 -12.34 -11.14 24.49
N GLU A 286 -13.25 -10.77 25.37
CA GLU A 286 -13.55 -11.47 26.62
C GLU A 286 -14.99 -11.97 26.58
N VAL A 287 -15.25 -13.13 27.16
CA VAL A 287 -16.63 -13.60 27.38
C VAL A 287 -17.05 -13.12 28.76
N THR A 288 -18.05 -12.24 28.81
CA THR A 288 -18.55 -11.64 30.06
C THR A 288 -20.04 -11.85 30.21
N LYS A 289 -20.53 -11.79 31.45
CA LYS A 289 -21.97 -11.74 31.72
C LYS A 289 -22.48 -10.34 31.48
N TRP A 290 -23.53 -10.23 30.69
CA TRP A 290 -24.21 -8.99 30.36
C TRP A 290 -25.61 -8.93 30.97
N ASP A 291 -26.17 -7.72 31.07
CA ASP A 291 -27.55 -7.55 31.53
C ASP A 291 -28.52 -8.15 30.52
N THR A 292 -29.31 -9.13 30.97
CA THR A 292 -30.32 -9.82 30.16
C THR A 292 -31.64 -9.06 30.08
N ASN A 293 -31.82 -8.01 30.88
CA ASN A 293 -33.02 -7.15 30.87
C ASN A 293 -33.00 -6.11 29.74
N ILE A 294 -31.90 -6.03 28.98
CA ILE A 294 -31.85 -5.16 27.80
C ILE A 294 -32.87 -5.62 26.76
N LYS A 295 -33.50 -4.65 26.11
CA LYS A 295 -34.44 -4.90 25.02
C LYS A 295 -33.74 -4.70 23.68
N ILE A 296 -33.80 -5.72 22.85
CA ILE A 296 -33.34 -5.69 21.47
C ILE A 296 -34.54 -5.32 20.59
N ARG A 297 -34.43 -4.19 19.92
CA ARG A 297 -35.38 -3.80 18.88
C ARG A 297 -35.10 -4.63 17.63
N VAL A 298 -36.15 -5.13 17.01
CA VAL A 298 -36.11 -5.88 15.74
C VAL A 298 -37.01 -5.16 14.76
N GLN A 299 -36.43 -4.76 13.62
CA GLN A 299 -37.13 -3.98 12.62
C GLN A 299 -38.39 -4.72 12.13
N GLY A 300 -39.55 -4.10 12.30
CA GLY A 300 -40.85 -4.67 11.89
C GLY A 300 -41.44 -5.73 12.82
N GLN A 301 -40.77 -6.11 13.93
CA GLN A 301 -41.24 -7.16 14.85
C GLN A 301 -41.39 -6.69 16.31
N GLY A 302 -40.81 -5.53 16.68
CA GLY A 302 -40.94 -4.94 18.01
C GLY A 302 -39.70 -5.12 18.88
N GLU A 303 -39.86 -5.02 20.20
CA GLU A 303 -38.77 -5.14 21.18
C GLU A 303 -38.87 -6.45 21.96
N PHE A 304 -37.76 -7.16 22.11
CA PHE A 304 -37.68 -8.42 22.84
C PHE A 304 -36.56 -8.36 23.89
N PRO A 305 -36.74 -8.94 25.09
CA PRO A 305 -35.63 -9.18 26.01
C PRO A 305 -34.52 -9.99 25.34
N LEU A 306 -33.26 -9.79 25.74
CA LEU A 306 -32.09 -10.39 25.08
C LEU A 306 -32.21 -11.91 24.89
N GLU A 307 -32.65 -12.63 25.92
CA GLU A 307 -32.75 -14.09 25.87
C GLU A 307 -33.90 -14.55 24.97
N ASP A 308 -35.04 -13.87 25.03
CA ASP A 308 -36.19 -14.10 24.15
C ASP A 308 -35.84 -13.82 22.68
N TYR A 309 -35.08 -12.75 22.42
CA TYR A 309 -34.53 -12.46 21.10
C TYR A 309 -33.62 -13.59 20.61
N THR A 310 -32.73 -14.08 21.48
CA THR A 310 -31.78 -15.15 21.13
C THR A 310 -32.49 -16.47 20.82
N LEU A 311 -33.59 -16.79 21.51
CA LEU A 311 -34.44 -17.94 21.18
C LEU A 311 -35.09 -17.84 19.79
N ARG A 312 -35.18 -16.64 19.20
CA ARG A 312 -35.84 -16.38 17.91
C ARG A 312 -34.90 -16.40 16.72
N ILE A 313 -33.66 -16.88 16.91
CA ILE A 313 -32.64 -16.92 15.85
C ILE A 313 -32.68 -18.28 15.14
N TYR A 314 -33.07 -18.25 13.86
CA TYR A 314 -33.30 -19.45 13.03
C TYR A 314 -32.15 -19.77 12.06
N GLU A 315 -30.96 -19.28 12.36
CA GLU A 315 -29.78 -19.32 11.47
C GLU A 315 -29.24 -20.73 11.17
N ILE A 316 -29.11 -21.57 12.21
CA ILE A 316 -28.50 -22.90 12.11
C ILE A 316 -29.46 -24.01 12.56
N PRO A 317 -29.35 -25.24 11.99
CA PRO A 317 -30.14 -26.40 12.40
C PRO A 317 -29.90 -26.84 13.85
N GLU A 318 -30.96 -27.27 14.54
CA GLU A 318 -30.86 -27.78 15.91
C GLU A 318 -30.16 -29.13 16.03
N SER A 319 -29.99 -29.84 14.91
CA SER A 319 -29.25 -31.11 14.84
C SER A 319 -27.74 -30.94 14.89
N TRP A 320 -27.22 -29.70 14.83
CA TRP A 320 -25.80 -29.44 14.91
C TRP A 320 -25.26 -29.65 16.33
N PRO A 321 -23.94 -29.92 16.48
CA PRO A 321 -23.34 -30.15 17.79
C PRO A 321 -23.59 -29.00 18.77
N MET A 322 -23.83 -29.33 20.03
CA MET A 322 -24.15 -28.35 21.09
C MET A 322 -23.12 -27.21 21.17
N ALA A 323 -21.82 -27.51 21.02
CA ALA A 323 -20.77 -26.48 21.07
C ALA A 323 -20.91 -25.42 19.94
N ALA A 324 -21.36 -25.83 18.75
CA ALA A 324 -21.64 -24.90 17.64
C ALA A 324 -22.90 -24.06 17.92
N LEU A 325 -23.94 -24.67 18.50
CA LEU A 325 -25.15 -23.95 18.92
C LEU A 325 -24.83 -22.90 20.00
N GLU A 326 -24.02 -23.27 20.99
CA GLU A 326 -23.60 -22.38 22.08
C GLU A 326 -22.73 -21.23 21.56
N ALA A 327 -21.78 -21.49 20.67
CA ALA A 327 -20.96 -20.44 20.04
C ALA A 327 -21.82 -19.46 19.22
N GLN A 328 -22.77 -19.97 18.44
CA GLN A 328 -23.72 -19.15 17.70
C GLN A 328 -24.60 -18.31 18.63
N ALA A 329 -25.09 -18.86 19.75
CA ALA A 329 -25.89 -18.12 20.70
C ALA A 329 -25.11 -16.95 21.34
N ILE A 330 -23.84 -17.15 21.70
CA ILE A 330 -22.97 -16.08 22.23
C ILE A 330 -22.71 -15.00 21.16
N ALA A 331 -22.38 -15.40 19.93
CA ALA A 331 -22.15 -14.46 18.82
C ALA A 331 -23.41 -13.64 18.51
N ALA A 332 -24.57 -14.30 18.45
CA ALA A 332 -25.85 -13.66 18.25
C ALA A 332 -26.18 -12.59 19.30
N ARG A 333 -25.98 -12.90 20.60
CA ARG A 333 -26.20 -11.94 21.69
C ARG A 333 -25.28 -10.72 21.58
N SER A 334 -24.04 -10.95 21.20
CA SER A 334 -23.02 -9.89 21.07
C SER A 334 -23.34 -8.94 19.92
N PHE A 335 -23.86 -9.47 18.81
CA PHE A 335 -24.13 -8.74 17.57
C PHE A 335 -25.49 -8.01 17.54
N ALA A 336 -26.29 -8.03 18.61
CA ALA A 336 -27.70 -7.63 18.64
C ALA A 336 -27.97 -6.16 18.20
N THR A 337 -27.94 -5.93 16.88
CA THR A 337 -28.30 -4.70 16.17
C THR A 337 -29.05 -5.08 14.89
N GLU A 338 -30.07 -4.29 14.57
CA GLU A 338 -31.32 -4.62 13.84
C GLU A 338 -31.28 -5.26 12.43
N SER A 339 -30.14 -5.54 11.79
CA SER A 339 -30.14 -5.62 10.32
C SER A 339 -29.78 -6.97 9.65
N CYS A 340 -29.34 -8.01 10.38
CA CYS A 340 -28.73 -9.18 9.68
C CYS A 340 -29.09 -10.59 10.18
N GLN A 341 -30.18 -10.79 10.91
CA GLN A 341 -30.51 -12.12 11.47
C GLN A 341 -31.83 -12.66 10.94
N VAL A 342 -31.89 -13.98 10.69
CA VAL A 342 -33.13 -14.73 10.43
C VAL A 342 -33.92 -14.84 11.73
N PHE A 343 -34.66 -13.79 12.02
CA PHE A 343 -35.57 -13.70 13.15
C PHE A 343 -36.91 -14.39 12.82
N ASN A 344 -37.41 -15.21 13.73
CA ASN A 344 -38.76 -15.78 13.66
C ASN A 344 -39.59 -15.27 14.85
N PRO A 345 -40.86 -14.87 14.66
CA PRO A 345 -41.72 -14.47 15.77
C PRO A 345 -41.87 -15.53 16.87
N ASN A 346 -41.77 -16.82 16.52
CA ASN A 346 -41.88 -17.93 17.46
C ASN A 346 -40.49 -18.31 18.02
N PRO A 347 -40.37 -18.60 19.34
CA PRO A 347 -39.12 -19.10 19.90
C PRO A 347 -38.84 -20.52 19.40
N LYS A 348 -37.57 -20.81 19.12
CA LYS A 348 -37.09 -22.19 19.01
C LYS A 348 -37.19 -22.90 20.35
N THR A 349 -37.33 -24.21 20.27
CA THR A 349 -37.34 -25.11 21.42
C THR A 349 -36.13 -26.06 21.34
N GLY A 350 -36.13 -27.18 22.07
CA GLY A 350 -35.16 -28.26 21.84
C GLY A 350 -33.69 -27.87 22.07
N PRO A 351 -32.75 -28.44 21.28
CA PRO A 351 -31.32 -28.21 21.44
C PRO A 351 -30.90 -26.73 21.37
N TRP A 352 -31.55 -25.91 20.55
CA TRP A 352 -31.24 -24.47 20.50
C TRP A 352 -31.61 -23.78 21.81
N ALA A 353 -32.82 -24.03 22.33
CA ALA A 353 -33.22 -23.46 23.62
C ALA A 353 -32.29 -23.90 24.77
N GLN A 354 -31.78 -25.14 24.72
CA GLN A 354 -30.78 -25.62 25.67
C GLN A 354 -29.44 -24.88 25.51
N ALA A 355 -28.97 -24.64 24.28
CA ALA A 355 -27.74 -23.89 24.03
C ALA A 355 -27.86 -22.44 24.51
N VAL A 356 -29.00 -21.78 24.26
CA VAL A 356 -29.32 -20.45 24.78
C VAL A 356 -29.24 -20.45 26.30
N LYS A 357 -29.93 -21.40 26.97
CA LYS A 357 -29.87 -21.54 28.43
C LYS A 357 -28.46 -21.80 28.97
N ASN A 358 -27.67 -22.66 28.33
CA ASN A 358 -26.29 -22.97 28.74
C ASN A 358 -25.33 -21.78 28.61
N THR A 359 -25.72 -20.77 27.84
CA THR A 359 -24.93 -19.58 27.53
C THR A 359 -25.63 -18.29 27.99
N GLU A 360 -26.61 -18.40 28.88
CA GLU A 360 -27.45 -17.29 29.32
C GLU A 360 -26.60 -16.10 29.81
N GLY A 361 -26.88 -14.92 29.25
CA GLY A 361 -26.17 -13.69 29.55
C GLY A 361 -24.72 -13.62 29.07
N LEU A 362 -24.17 -14.65 28.42
CA LEU A 362 -22.80 -14.61 27.93
C LEU A 362 -22.71 -13.84 26.60
N VAL A 363 -21.90 -12.79 26.58
CA VAL A 363 -21.59 -11.99 25.39
C VAL A 363 -20.08 -11.82 25.24
N MET A 364 -19.64 -11.55 24.01
CA MET A 364 -18.26 -11.17 23.72
C MET A 364 -18.11 -9.66 23.83
N THR A 365 -17.14 -9.21 24.62
CA THR A 365 -16.82 -7.79 24.84
C THR A 365 -15.38 -7.45 24.48
N ASN A 366 -15.17 -6.22 24.02
CA ASN A 366 -13.85 -5.60 23.87
C ASN A 366 -13.91 -4.20 24.49
N GLY A 367 -12.96 -3.87 25.38
CA GLY A 367 -12.97 -2.58 26.08
C GLY A 367 -14.24 -2.32 26.91
N GLY A 368 -14.80 -3.37 27.51
CA GLY A 368 -16.02 -3.30 28.34
C GLY A 368 -17.34 -3.19 27.57
N ASN A 369 -17.32 -3.17 26.24
CA ASN A 369 -18.52 -3.05 25.41
C ASN A 369 -18.73 -4.31 24.53
N PRO A 370 -19.98 -4.74 24.28
CA PRO A 370 -20.26 -5.83 23.36
C PRO A 370 -19.68 -5.59 21.96
N ILE A 371 -19.05 -6.61 21.38
CA ILE A 371 -18.47 -6.52 20.04
C ILE A 371 -19.52 -6.77 18.97
N LYS A 372 -19.30 -6.23 17.76
CA LYS A 372 -20.05 -6.67 16.59
C LYS A 372 -19.55 -8.05 16.13
N ALA A 373 -20.10 -9.10 16.73
CA ALA A 373 -19.78 -10.49 16.40
C ALA A 373 -20.45 -10.96 15.09
N TRP A 374 -19.99 -10.44 13.95
CA TRP A 374 -20.46 -10.88 12.64
C TRP A 374 -20.31 -12.39 12.45
N TYR A 375 -21.25 -13.01 11.76
CA TYR A 375 -21.16 -14.42 11.39
C TYR A 375 -21.78 -14.67 10.02
N ALA A 376 -21.30 -15.69 9.33
CA ALA A 376 -21.70 -16.06 7.98
C ALA A 376 -21.81 -17.58 7.84
N SER A 377 -22.62 -18.04 6.88
CA SER A 377 -22.80 -19.46 6.62
C SER A 377 -21.48 -20.18 6.32
N THR A 378 -20.70 -19.69 5.35
CA THR A 378 -19.55 -20.43 4.83
C THR A 378 -18.44 -19.51 4.39
N HIS A 379 -17.20 -19.87 4.72
CA HIS A 379 -16.04 -19.02 4.51
C HIS A 379 -15.13 -19.52 3.38
N GLY A 380 -15.21 -20.81 3.03
CA GLY A 380 -14.31 -21.44 2.07
C GLY A 380 -12.94 -21.68 2.67
N GLY A 381 -12.86 -21.94 3.98
CA GLY A 381 -11.61 -22.15 4.71
C GLY A 381 -10.82 -20.89 5.10
N TYR A 382 -11.39 -19.68 4.96
CA TYR A 382 -10.68 -18.42 5.29
C TYR A 382 -11.53 -17.43 6.08
N VAL A 383 -10.98 -16.91 7.19
CA VAL A 383 -11.56 -15.82 7.97
C VAL A 383 -10.86 -14.52 7.57
N PHE A 384 -11.64 -13.49 7.29
CA PHE A 384 -11.13 -12.15 6.95
C PHE A 384 -11.45 -11.13 8.06
N THR A 385 -10.62 -10.10 8.14
CA THR A 385 -10.90 -8.91 8.94
C THR A 385 -12.05 -8.08 8.32
N SER A 386 -12.71 -7.28 9.16
CA SER A 386 -13.66 -6.27 8.69
C SER A 386 -13.01 -5.27 7.73
N ASP A 387 -11.73 -4.94 7.92
CA ASP A 387 -11.00 -4.01 7.06
C ASP A 387 -10.77 -4.56 5.65
N GLU A 388 -10.43 -5.85 5.54
CA GLU A 388 -10.20 -6.52 4.25
C GLU A 388 -11.46 -6.60 3.38
N VAL A 389 -12.64 -6.63 4.00
CA VAL A 389 -13.93 -6.83 3.32
C VAL A 389 -14.71 -5.54 3.15
N TRP A 390 -14.81 -4.70 4.19
CA TRP A 390 -15.64 -3.50 4.22
C TRP A 390 -14.89 -2.21 4.58
N GLY A 391 -13.63 -2.30 5.00
CA GLY A 391 -12.90 -1.19 5.62
C GLY A 391 -13.35 -0.94 7.08
N GLY A 392 -12.61 -0.11 7.81
CA GLY A 392 -12.97 0.26 9.18
C GLY A 392 -12.65 -0.83 10.19
N GLY A 393 -11.42 -1.36 10.11
CA GLY A 393 -10.93 -2.47 10.92
C GLY A 393 -11.29 -2.40 12.40
N THR A 394 -11.74 -3.53 12.93
CA THR A 394 -12.05 -3.72 14.35
C THR A 394 -10.99 -4.58 15.03
N PRO A 395 -10.67 -4.35 16.31
CA PRO A 395 -9.65 -5.13 17.02
C PRO A 395 -10.03 -6.60 17.22
N TYR A 396 -11.32 -6.95 17.06
CA TYR A 396 -11.85 -8.28 17.34
C TYR A 396 -12.10 -9.16 16.11
N THR A 397 -11.90 -8.63 14.90
CA THR A 397 -11.86 -9.45 13.67
C THR A 397 -10.41 -9.77 13.32
N LYS A 398 -10.15 -10.95 12.75
CA LYS A 398 -8.79 -11.38 12.37
C LYS A 398 -8.78 -12.09 11.02
N HIS A 399 -7.61 -12.09 10.39
CA HIS A 399 -7.34 -12.97 9.25
C HIS A 399 -6.88 -14.34 9.77
N ALA A 400 -7.43 -15.43 9.25
CA ALA A 400 -7.01 -16.79 9.61
C ALA A 400 -7.38 -17.83 8.55
N THR A 401 -6.58 -18.89 8.43
CA THR A 401 -6.92 -20.09 7.65
C THR A 401 -7.65 -21.10 8.53
N ASP A 402 -8.88 -21.43 8.17
CA ASP A 402 -9.82 -22.26 8.94
C ASP A 402 -9.77 -23.73 8.50
N THR A 403 -8.59 -24.33 8.66
CA THR A 403 -8.32 -25.73 8.30
C THR A 403 -7.79 -26.52 9.49
N THR A 404 -7.88 -27.85 9.42
CA THR A 404 -7.34 -28.77 10.43
C THR A 404 -5.81 -28.71 10.54
N SER A 405 -5.11 -28.31 9.46
CA SER A 405 -3.66 -28.13 9.41
C SER A 405 -3.20 -26.73 9.81
N GLY A 406 -4.11 -25.75 9.88
CA GLY A 406 -3.78 -24.34 10.10
C GLY A 406 -3.22 -23.62 8.86
N SER A 407 -3.17 -24.27 7.71
CA SER A 407 -2.74 -23.72 6.43
C SER A 407 -3.43 -24.44 5.25
N ALA A 408 -3.24 -23.91 4.05
CA ALA A 408 -3.56 -24.61 2.81
C ALA A 408 -2.47 -24.27 1.77
N GLY A 409 -1.96 -25.26 1.04
CA GLY A 409 -0.99 -25.09 -0.04
C GLY A 409 -1.55 -25.39 -1.44
N SER A 410 -2.78 -25.93 -1.52
CA SER A 410 -3.45 -26.24 -2.79
C SER A 410 -4.97 -26.28 -2.62
N PHE A 411 -5.71 -26.24 -3.73
CA PHE A 411 -7.17 -26.42 -3.72
C PHE A 411 -7.59 -27.79 -3.15
N SER A 412 -6.82 -28.84 -3.43
CA SER A 412 -7.05 -30.20 -2.92
C SER A 412 -6.88 -30.27 -1.40
N GLU A 413 -5.82 -29.64 -0.89
CA GLU A 413 -5.58 -29.54 0.55
C GLU A 413 -6.69 -28.73 1.24
N LEU A 414 -7.09 -27.60 0.65
CA LEU A 414 -8.18 -26.77 1.16
C LEU A 414 -9.50 -27.56 1.23
N GLN A 415 -9.87 -28.28 0.16
CA GLN A 415 -11.07 -29.12 0.13
C GLN A 415 -11.04 -30.25 1.17
N SER A 416 -9.86 -30.80 1.45
CA SER A 416 -9.71 -31.90 2.40
C SER A 416 -9.71 -31.43 3.86
N ASN A 417 -9.12 -30.27 4.13
CA ASN A 417 -8.76 -29.85 5.48
C ASN A 417 -9.63 -28.72 6.03
N ALA A 418 -10.38 -27.97 5.21
CA ALA A 418 -11.25 -26.91 5.72
C ALA A 418 -12.31 -27.47 6.68
N TYR A 419 -12.59 -26.72 7.75
CA TYR A 419 -13.63 -27.09 8.71
C TYR A 419 -15.05 -26.93 8.13
N ASP A 420 -15.24 -26.08 7.13
CA ASP A 420 -16.52 -25.85 6.47
C ASP A 420 -16.68 -26.59 5.14
N ARG A 421 -15.82 -27.57 4.83
CA ARG A 421 -15.85 -28.35 3.57
C ARG A 421 -17.17 -29.06 3.29
N GLU A 422 -17.91 -29.43 4.34
CA GLU A 422 -19.23 -30.08 4.25
C GLU A 422 -20.35 -29.08 3.93
N SER A 423 -20.04 -27.79 3.81
CA SER A 423 -21.02 -26.80 3.40
C SER A 423 -21.40 -27.00 1.94
N PRO A 424 -22.70 -26.99 1.60
CA PRO A 424 -23.17 -26.93 0.22
C PRO A 424 -22.64 -25.71 -0.55
N TRP A 425 -22.16 -24.68 0.17
CA TRP A 425 -21.58 -23.47 -0.42
C TRP A 425 -20.07 -23.39 -0.26
N PHE A 426 -19.44 -24.49 0.12
CA PHE A 426 -17.98 -24.53 0.26
C PHE A 426 -17.32 -24.30 -1.08
N TYR A 427 -17.77 -24.99 -2.13
CA TYR A 427 -17.27 -24.88 -3.49
C TYR A 427 -18.42 -25.02 -4.48
N CYS A 428 -18.81 -23.90 -5.10
CA CYS A 428 -20.00 -23.85 -5.96
C CYS A 428 -19.86 -22.79 -7.05
N ASP A 429 -20.56 -23.00 -8.15
CA ASP A 429 -20.80 -21.99 -9.17
C ASP A 429 -22.05 -21.17 -8.83
N TRP A 430 -22.16 -20.01 -9.47
CA TRP A 430 -23.22 -19.05 -9.15
C TRP A 430 -23.95 -18.61 -10.41
N GLY A 431 -25.28 -18.61 -10.29
CA GLY A 431 -26.17 -18.33 -11.41
C GLY A 431 -26.58 -19.60 -12.13
N ALA A 432 -27.54 -19.49 -13.03
CA ALA A 432 -28.03 -20.59 -13.84
C ALA A 432 -28.69 -20.03 -15.10
N ARG A 433 -28.58 -20.78 -16.19
CA ARG A 433 -29.22 -20.41 -17.46
C ARG A 433 -30.53 -21.17 -17.64
N ALA A 434 -31.55 -20.56 -18.26
CA ALA A 434 -32.78 -21.31 -18.56
C ALA A 434 -32.50 -22.50 -19.50
N SER A 435 -31.57 -22.29 -20.43
CA SER A 435 -30.93 -23.28 -21.28
C SER A 435 -29.84 -24.07 -20.51
N TYR A 436 -29.35 -25.17 -21.11
CA TYR A 436 -28.23 -25.95 -20.57
C TYR A 436 -28.49 -26.58 -19.18
N ASN A 437 -29.69 -27.12 -19.00
CA ASN A 437 -30.11 -27.84 -17.79
C ASN A 437 -29.99 -27.03 -16.49
N LYS A 438 -30.12 -25.70 -16.56
CA LYS A 438 -30.04 -24.80 -15.39
C LYS A 438 -28.67 -24.80 -14.72
N THR A 439 -27.62 -24.86 -15.54
CA THR A 439 -26.23 -24.84 -15.07
C THR A 439 -25.51 -23.53 -15.32
N ALA A 440 -24.37 -23.34 -14.67
CA ALA A 440 -23.43 -22.24 -14.93
C ALA A 440 -22.25 -22.60 -15.86
N TRP A 441 -22.27 -23.79 -16.48
CA TRP A 441 -21.30 -24.18 -17.51
C TRP A 441 -21.31 -23.21 -18.67
N LEU A 442 -20.14 -22.95 -19.27
CA LEU A 442 -19.88 -22.08 -20.41
C LEU A 442 -19.16 -22.85 -21.53
N LYS A 443 -19.48 -22.49 -22.79
CA LYS A 443 -18.74 -22.97 -23.96
C LYS A 443 -17.38 -22.27 -24.06
N PRO A 444 -16.37 -22.91 -24.69
CA PRO A 444 -15.08 -22.28 -25.02
C PRO A 444 -15.19 -20.92 -25.69
N SER A 445 -16.17 -20.74 -26.57
CA SER A 445 -16.41 -19.49 -27.29
C SER A 445 -17.00 -18.40 -26.38
N GLU A 446 -17.77 -18.77 -25.36
CA GLU A 446 -18.33 -17.83 -24.38
C GLU A 446 -17.23 -17.31 -23.45
N VAL A 447 -16.30 -18.19 -23.03
CA VAL A 447 -15.11 -17.75 -22.28
C VAL A 447 -14.17 -16.92 -23.17
N ALA A 448 -14.05 -17.26 -24.45
CA ALA A 448 -13.27 -16.48 -25.41
C ALA A 448 -13.79 -15.05 -25.57
N ASP A 449 -15.11 -14.86 -25.56
CA ASP A 449 -15.72 -13.53 -25.61
C ASP A 449 -15.38 -12.68 -24.37
N ILE A 450 -15.44 -13.26 -23.17
CA ILE A 450 -15.03 -12.56 -21.93
C ILE A 450 -13.56 -12.14 -22.02
N VAL A 451 -12.68 -13.01 -22.50
CA VAL A 451 -11.25 -12.70 -22.71
C VAL A 451 -11.08 -11.56 -23.72
N ASN A 452 -11.80 -11.62 -24.84
CA ASN A 452 -11.75 -10.58 -25.87
C ASN A 452 -12.25 -9.23 -25.33
N VAL A 453 -13.30 -9.22 -24.51
CA VAL A 453 -13.79 -8.02 -23.84
C VAL A 453 -12.72 -7.41 -22.94
N ILE A 454 -12.02 -8.21 -22.14
CA ILE A 454 -10.92 -7.71 -21.29
C ILE A 454 -9.79 -7.11 -22.16
N LEU A 455 -9.42 -7.80 -23.25
CA LEU A 455 -8.39 -7.31 -24.17
C LEU A 455 -8.80 -5.99 -24.83
N LEU A 456 -10.06 -5.86 -25.23
CA LEU A 456 -10.58 -4.67 -25.88
C LEU A 456 -10.66 -3.50 -24.91
N ALA A 457 -11.15 -3.73 -23.70
CA ALA A 457 -11.19 -2.70 -22.65
C ALA A 457 -9.79 -2.14 -22.31
N LYS A 458 -8.77 -3.01 -22.34
CA LYS A 458 -7.36 -2.57 -22.16
C LYS A 458 -6.84 -1.77 -23.35
N ALA A 459 -7.23 -2.15 -24.56
CA ALA A 459 -6.79 -1.50 -25.79
C ALA A 459 -7.59 -0.23 -26.13
N ASP A 460 -8.78 -0.06 -25.54
CA ASP A 460 -9.69 1.03 -25.81
C ASP A 460 -10.52 1.41 -24.59
N SER A 461 -10.08 2.46 -23.90
CA SER A 461 -10.80 3.01 -22.75
C SER A 461 -12.19 3.55 -23.09
N GLY A 462 -12.51 3.80 -24.38
CA GLY A 462 -13.83 4.26 -24.82
C GLY A 462 -14.80 3.12 -25.13
N ALA A 463 -14.34 1.86 -25.16
CA ALA A 463 -15.18 0.73 -25.49
C ALA A 463 -16.06 0.26 -24.32
N GLY A 464 -15.70 0.57 -23.07
CA GLY A 464 -16.29 -0.01 -21.85
C GLY A 464 -17.81 -0.01 -21.81
N GLU A 465 -18.44 1.11 -22.19
CA GLU A 465 -19.91 1.27 -22.22
C GLU A 465 -20.63 0.29 -23.16
N HIS A 466 -19.90 -0.34 -24.09
CA HIS A 466 -20.44 -1.30 -25.05
C HIS A 466 -20.22 -2.77 -24.66
N LEU A 467 -19.47 -3.06 -23.58
CA LEU A 467 -18.95 -4.40 -23.27
C LEU A 467 -19.74 -5.15 -22.19
N TYR A 468 -20.96 -4.72 -21.90
CA TYR A 468 -21.86 -5.40 -20.96
C TYR A 468 -22.43 -6.71 -21.55
N GLN A 469 -23.21 -7.43 -20.74
CA GLN A 469 -23.92 -8.65 -21.14
C GLN A 469 -24.80 -8.42 -22.38
N THR A 470 -24.72 -9.33 -23.35
CA THR A 470 -25.49 -9.25 -24.61
C THR A 470 -26.96 -9.64 -24.45
N ASP A 471 -27.30 -10.35 -23.38
CA ASP A 471 -28.64 -10.86 -23.09
C ASP A 471 -29.45 -9.97 -22.14
N LYS A 472 -28.91 -8.80 -21.76
CA LYS A 472 -29.60 -7.82 -20.92
C LYS A 472 -29.56 -6.41 -21.54
N PRO A 473 -30.49 -5.52 -21.14
CA PRO A 473 -30.40 -4.12 -21.51
C PRO A 473 -29.07 -3.50 -21.06
N ASN A 474 -28.44 -2.71 -21.93
CA ASN A 474 -27.21 -2.00 -21.62
C ASN A 474 -27.47 -0.94 -20.52
N PRO A 475 -26.77 -1.00 -19.36
CA PRO A 475 -26.93 0.00 -18.30
C PRO A 475 -26.58 1.43 -18.71
N ALA A 476 -25.66 1.62 -19.65
CA ALA A 476 -25.25 2.93 -20.16
C ALA A 476 -26.24 3.53 -21.17
N GLY A 477 -27.27 2.78 -21.57
CA GLY A 477 -28.24 3.22 -22.58
C GLY A 477 -27.66 3.29 -24.01
N THR A 478 -26.47 2.73 -24.21
CA THR A 478 -25.80 2.61 -25.51
C THR A 478 -26.00 1.21 -26.12
N GLU A 479 -25.58 1.02 -27.37
CA GLU A 479 -25.61 -0.30 -28.00
C GLU A 479 -24.62 -1.26 -27.33
N THR A 480 -25.05 -2.46 -26.95
CA THR A 480 -24.11 -3.52 -26.51
C THR A 480 -23.46 -4.18 -27.72
N TRP A 481 -22.13 -4.26 -27.75
CA TRP A 481 -21.40 -4.97 -28.80
C TRP A 481 -21.46 -6.48 -28.60
N ASN A 482 -21.90 -7.19 -29.63
CA ASN A 482 -21.87 -8.65 -29.67
C ASN A 482 -20.44 -9.19 -29.89
N GLU A 483 -20.30 -10.49 -29.80
CA GLU A 483 -19.03 -11.22 -29.87
C GLU A 483 -18.30 -10.99 -31.20
N ASP A 484 -19.04 -10.87 -32.31
CA ASP A 484 -18.46 -10.57 -33.64
C ASP A 484 -17.89 -9.15 -33.69
N ARG A 485 -18.64 -8.18 -33.16
CA ARG A 485 -18.24 -6.77 -33.11
C ARG A 485 -17.00 -6.56 -32.24
N VAL A 486 -16.95 -7.18 -31.06
CA VAL A 486 -15.77 -7.14 -30.17
C VAL A 486 -14.54 -7.69 -30.89
N ARG A 487 -14.66 -8.85 -31.57
CA ARG A 487 -13.55 -9.44 -32.34
C ARG A 487 -13.12 -8.55 -33.52
N GLN A 488 -14.05 -7.87 -34.17
CA GLN A 488 -13.73 -6.91 -35.22
C GLN A 488 -12.92 -5.72 -34.68
N GLU A 489 -13.33 -5.13 -33.56
CA GLU A 489 -12.62 -4.00 -32.96
C GLU A 489 -11.21 -4.37 -32.47
N LEU A 490 -11.03 -5.58 -31.96
CA LEU A 490 -9.69 -6.10 -31.65
C LEU A 490 -8.80 -6.18 -32.89
N ARG A 491 -9.32 -6.72 -34.01
CA ARG A 491 -8.59 -6.81 -35.28
C ARG A 491 -8.24 -5.42 -35.83
N ASN A 492 -9.15 -4.44 -35.72
CA ASN A 492 -8.90 -3.05 -36.10
C ASN A 492 -7.73 -2.44 -35.32
N LYS A 493 -7.47 -2.93 -34.11
CA LYS A 493 -6.37 -2.51 -33.23
C LYS A 493 -5.12 -3.38 -33.35
N GLY A 494 -5.09 -4.32 -34.31
CA GLY A 494 -3.96 -5.22 -34.51
C GLY A 494 -3.82 -6.31 -33.43
N ILE A 495 -4.87 -6.57 -32.65
CA ILE A 495 -4.89 -7.60 -31.62
C ILE A 495 -5.61 -8.84 -32.17
N THR A 496 -4.98 -10.01 -32.06
CA THR A 496 -5.58 -11.28 -32.45
C THR A 496 -6.67 -11.68 -31.46
N PRO A 497 -7.94 -11.78 -31.87
CA PRO A 497 -9.00 -12.24 -30.98
C PRO A 497 -8.99 -13.76 -30.79
N PHE A 498 -9.55 -14.19 -29.67
CA PHE A 498 -9.88 -15.59 -29.40
C PHE A 498 -11.22 -15.94 -30.05
N ASN A 499 -11.33 -17.09 -30.73
CA ASN A 499 -12.63 -17.67 -31.07
C ASN A 499 -12.99 -18.80 -30.11
N ASN A 500 -11.99 -19.53 -29.59
CA ASN A 500 -12.20 -20.59 -28.61
C ASN A 500 -11.05 -20.64 -27.60
N VAL A 501 -11.41 -20.77 -26.32
CA VAL A 501 -10.48 -21.07 -25.24
C VAL A 501 -10.25 -22.58 -25.15
N SER A 502 -8.99 -23.00 -25.22
CA SER A 502 -8.62 -24.40 -25.04
C SER A 502 -8.38 -24.77 -23.59
N ASP A 503 -7.90 -23.83 -22.75
CA ASP A 503 -7.57 -24.10 -21.36
C ASP A 503 -7.61 -22.85 -20.47
N VAL A 504 -7.96 -23.04 -19.19
CA VAL A 504 -7.96 -22.01 -18.15
C VAL A 504 -7.30 -22.58 -16.90
N THR A 505 -6.26 -21.91 -16.41
CA THR A 505 -5.60 -22.27 -15.16
C THR A 505 -5.59 -21.10 -14.19
N ILE A 506 -5.72 -21.42 -12.90
CA ILE A 506 -5.87 -20.44 -11.84
C ILE A 506 -4.62 -20.42 -10.96
N GLY A 507 -4.04 -19.23 -10.81
CA GLY A 507 -3.07 -18.94 -9.75
C GLY A 507 -3.80 -18.46 -8.50
N ALA A 508 -3.42 -18.98 -7.34
CA ALA A 508 -4.01 -18.60 -6.07
C ALA A 508 -2.93 -18.33 -5.01
N ASP A 509 -3.19 -17.33 -4.18
CA ASP A 509 -2.51 -17.13 -2.91
C ASP A 509 -3.33 -17.81 -1.83
N PHE A 510 -2.90 -19.01 -1.43
CA PHE A 510 -3.56 -19.77 -0.37
C PHE A 510 -3.24 -19.25 1.04
N GLY A 511 -2.24 -18.36 1.20
CA GLY A 511 -2.00 -17.66 2.45
C GLY A 511 -3.04 -16.57 2.70
N GLY A 512 -3.37 -15.82 1.64
CA GLY A 512 -4.39 -14.76 1.68
C GLY A 512 -5.81 -15.22 1.33
N GLY A 513 -5.99 -16.46 0.84
CA GLY A 513 -7.28 -16.98 0.40
C GLY A 513 -7.87 -16.22 -0.79
N ARG A 514 -7.06 -15.99 -1.83
CA ARG A 514 -7.48 -15.21 -3.01
C ARG A 514 -6.92 -15.77 -4.31
N THR A 515 -7.69 -15.64 -5.38
CA THR A 515 -7.22 -15.88 -6.75
C THR A 515 -6.35 -14.72 -7.20
N THR A 516 -5.10 -15.00 -7.59
CA THR A 516 -4.12 -13.99 -8.00
C THR A 516 -4.07 -13.83 -9.52
N SER A 517 -4.21 -14.92 -10.28
CA SER A 517 -4.20 -14.87 -11.74
C SER A 517 -5.15 -15.86 -12.40
N VAL A 518 -5.64 -15.47 -13.58
CA VAL A 518 -6.38 -16.34 -14.51
C VAL A 518 -5.57 -16.40 -15.80
N ASN A 519 -5.02 -17.57 -16.10
CA ASN A 519 -4.21 -17.79 -17.30
C ASN A 519 -5.07 -18.56 -18.31
N VAL A 520 -5.27 -17.96 -19.47
CA VAL A 520 -6.13 -18.50 -20.52
C VAL A 520 -5.29 -18.81 -21.75
N SER A 521 -5.51 -19.98 -22.34
CA SER A 521 -4.92 -20.37 -23.62
C SER A 521 -6.00 -20.76 -24.63
N GLY A 522 -5.75 -20.50 -25.91
CA GLY A 522 -6.70 -20.76 -26.98
C GLY A 522 -6.12 -20.46 -28.35
N ASP A 523 -6.99 -20.36 -29.36
CA ASP A 523 -6.60 -20.04 -30.73
C ASP A 523 -6.07 -18.61 -30.91
N GLY A 524 -6.44 -17.70 -30.00
CA GLY A 524 -5.91 -16.33 -29.90
C GLY A 524 -4.54 -16.23 -29.20
N GLY A 525 -3.94 -17.35 -28.78
CA GLY A 525 -2.67 -17.40 -28.04
C GLY A 525 -2.86 -17.64 -26.54
N SER A 526 -1.99 -17.04 -25.72
CA SER A 526 -2.05 -17.14 -24.25
C SER A 526 -2.09 -15.75 -23.61
N GLN A 527 -2.97 -15.57 -22.62
CA GLN A 527 -3.16 -14.33 -21.88
C GLN A 527 -3.21 -14.60 -20.38
N SER A 528 -2.77 -13.64 -19.58
CA SER A 528 -2.83 -13.70 -18.12
C SER A 528 -3.47 -12.42 -17.57
N PHE A 529 -4.45 -12.60 -16.70
CA PHE A 529 -5.21 -11.53 -16.06
C PHE A 529 -5.06 -11.62 -14.55
N SER A 530 -5.17 -10.48 -13.85
CA SER A 530 -5.31 -10.54 -12.40
C SER A 530 -6.64 -11.19 -12.02
N GLY A 531 -6.68 -11.91 -10.89
CA GLY A 531 -7.90 -12.59 -10.44
C GLY A 531 -9.09 -11.63 -10.22
N SER A 532 -8.83 -10.41 -9.74
CA SER A 532 -9.88 -9.39 -9.59
C SER A 532 -10.38 -8.86 -10.93
N GLU A 533 -9.48 -8.52 -11.84
CA GLU A 533 -9.83 -8.00 -13.17
C GLU A 533 -10.69 -9.00 -13.94
N PHE A 534 -10.27 -10.27 -13.98
CA PHE A 534 -11.01 -11.30 -14.70
C PHE A 534 -12.42 -11.46 -14.09
N LYS A 535 -12.53 -11.51 -12.76
CA LYS A 535 -13.81 -11.60 -12.06
C LYS A 535 -14.73 -10.42 -12.39
N ASP A 536 -14.22 -9.20 -12.37
CA ASP A 536 -15.04 -8.00 -12.61
C ASP A 536 -15.59 -8.00 -14.03
N TRP A 537 -14.76 -8.27 -15.04
CA TRP A 537 -15.19 -8.39 -16.44
C TRP A 537 -16.08 -9.62 -16.68
N PHE A 538 -15.82 -10.74 -16.01
CA PHE A 538 -16.71 -11.89 -16.03
C PHE A 538 -18.10 -11.50 -15.54
N ASN A 539 -18.21 -10.83 -14.39
CA ASN A 539 -19.49 -10.42 -13.83
C ASN A 539 -20.21 -9.36 -14.68
N LEU A 540 -19.47 -8.59 -15.49
CA LEU A 540 -20.02 -7.61 -16.42
C LEU A 540 -20.48 -8.21 -17.75
N ARG A 541 -19.86 -9.31 -18.20
CA ARG A 541 -20.05 -9.85 -19.56
C ARG A 541 -20.71 -11.23 -19.61
N ALA A 542 -20.50 -12.08 -18.61
CA ALA A 542 -21.01 -13.44 -18.60
C ALA A 542 -22.54 -13.46 -18.78
N PRO A 543 -23.10 -14.40 -19.55
CA PRO A 543 -24.53 -14.43 -19.84
C PRO A 543 -25.38 -14.67 -18.59
N ALA A 544 -26.66 -14.33 -18.68
CA ALA A 544 -27.67 -14.54 -17.64
C ALA A 544 -27.26 -13.92 -16.29
N ASN A 545 -27.38 -14.69 -15.21
CA ASN A 545 -26.97 -14.29 -13.87
C ASN A 545 -25.70 -15.02 -13.40
N LEU A 546 -24.89 -15.50 -14.35
CA LEU A 546 -23.62 -16.15 -14.03
C LEU A 546 -22.67 -15.15 -13.38
N GLN A 547 -22.00 -15.57 -12.32
CA GLN A 547 -21.11 -14.69 -11.57
C GLN A 547 -20.00 -15.47 -10.86
N ILE A 548 -18.89 -14.77 -10.60
CA ILE A 548 -17.85 -15.19 -9.68
C ILE A 548 -18.01 -14.36 -8.40
N VAL A 549 -18.20 -15.05 -7.28
CA VAL A 549 -18.39 -14.44 -5.96
C VAL A 549 -17.10 -14.54 -5.16
N GLY A 550 -16.90 -13.64 -4.20
CA GLY A 550 -15.76 -13.75 -3.27
C GLY A 550 -14.37 -13.56 -3.90
N PRO A 551 -13.31 -13.72 -3.10
CA PRO A 551 -11.94 -13.48 -3.53
C PRO A 551 -11.20 -14.72 -4.05
N LEU A 552 -11.62 -15.93 -3.67
CA LEU A 552 -11.04 -17.20 -4.09
C LEU A 552 -12.03 -17.98 -4.94
N TYR A 553 -11.62 -18.29 -6.15
CA TYR A 553 -12.37 -19.09 -7.10
C TYR A 553 -11.41 -19.93 -7.95
N ASN A 554 -11.91 -21.04 -8.49
CA ASN A 554 -11.19 -21.93 -9.38
C ASN A 554 -11.96 -22.08 -10.71
N ALA A 555 -11.29 -22.56 -11.75
CA ALA A 555 -11.89 -22.93 -13.02
C ALA A 555 -12.01 -24.45 -13.12
N GLU A 556 -13.20 -24.93 -13.46
CA GLU A 556 -13.48 -26.33 -13.77
C GLU A 556 -13.56 -26.51 -15.28
N LYS A 557 -13.04 -27.64 -15.76
CA LYS A 557 -13.08 -28.02 -17.18
C LYS A 557 -13.47 -29.49 -17.30
N GLN A 558 -14.47 -29.78 -18.13
CA GLN A 558 -14.96 -31.13 -18.38
C GLN A 558 -15.24 -31.41 -19.85
#